data_AF-A0A3Q7RE02-F1
#
_entry.id   AF-A0A3Q7RE02-F1
#
_cell.length_a   1.000
_cell.length_b   1.000
_cell.length_c   1.000
_cell.angle_alpha   90.00
_cell.angle_beta   90.00
_cell.angle_gamma   90.00
#
_symmetry.space_group_name_H-M   'P 1'
#
loop_
_entity.id
_entity.type
_entity.pdbx_description
1 polymer ?
#
loop_
_entity_poly.entity_id
_entity_poly.type
_entity_poly.pdbx_seq_one_letter_code
_entity_poly.pdbx_strand_id
1 'polypeptide(L)'
;MHVILAGNNDSSAPDVVRKIQEETLNDKVEFLYCDLASLRSIRQFVQKFKKKKIPLHVLVNNAGVMMVPERTTEDGFEEHFGLNYLGHFLLTNLLLDTLKESGAPGRSARVVTVSSATHYIGELDMDDLQGSRGYSPHAAYAQSKLALVLFTYHLQRLLAAQGSPVTANVVDPGVVNTDLYRHVFWGTRLIKKLFGWWFFKMMQMHISSQRLKSCV
;
A
#
# COMPACT_ATOMS: atom_id res chain seq x y z
N MET A 1 -7.56 19.33 1.82
CA MET A 1 -7.18 18.35 0.75
C MET A 1 -8.28 17.32 0.70
N HIS A 2 -8.81 16.93 -0.46
CA HIS A 2 -9.84 15.88 -0.48
C HIS A 2 -9.17 14.51 -0.35
N VAL A 3 -9.53 13.74 0.68
CA VAL A 3 -9.00 12.39 0.96
C VAL A 3 -10.14 11.38 0.86
N ILE A 4 -9.94 10.35 0.05
CA ILE A 4 -10.82 9.19 0.00
C ILE A 4 -10.10 8.01 0.62
N LEU A 5 -10.65 7.51 1.72
CA LEU A 5 -10.21 6.29 2.36
C LEU A 5 -10.87 5.11 1.65
N ALA A 6 -10.05 4.19 1.14
CA ALA A 6 -10.51 2.95 0.52
C ALA A 6 -10.17 1.78 1.45
N GLY A 7 -11.16 0.97 1.78
CA GLY A 7 -10.97 -0.21 2.63
C GLY A 7 -12.17 -1.14 2.61
N ASN A 8 -12.02 -2.30 3.26
CA ASN A 8 -13.02 -3.37 3.24
C ASN A 8 -13.82 -3.49 4.55
N ASN A 9 -13.70 -2.53 5.47
CA ASN A 9 -14.44 -2.53 6.73
C ASN A 9 -15.34 -1.29 6.85
N ASP A 10 -16.57 -1.43 6.35
CA ASP A 10 -17.56 -0.35 6.31
C ASP A 10 -18.07 0.04 7.72
N SER A 11 -18.12 -0.90 8.67
CA SER A 11 -18.67 -0.64 10.00
C SER A 11 -17.78 0.29 10.84
N SER A 12 -16.45 0.21 10.65
CA SER A 12 -15.49 1.09 11.32
C SER A 12 -15.26 2.42 10.61
N ALA A 13 -15.70 2.55 9.36
CA ALA A 13 -15.36 3.68 8.51
C ALA A 13 -15.84 5.05 9.04
N PRO A 14 -17.07 5.22 9.58
CA PRO A 14 -17.53 6.51 10.08
C PRO A 14 -16.65 7.06 11.22
N ASP A 15 -16.21 6.19 12.12
CA ASP A 15 -15.37 6.57 13.25
C ASP A 15 -13.96 6.99 12.80
N VAL A 16 -13.38 6.25 11.85
CA VAL A 16 -12.06 6.58 11.28
C VAL A 16 -12.10 7.91 10.52
N VAL A 17 -13.13 8.13 9.69
CA VAL A 17 -13.33 9.39 8.98
C VAL A 17 -13.44 10.55 9.96
N ARG A 18 -14.33 10.44 10.95
CA ARG A 18 -14.53 11.49 11.98
C ARG A 18 -13.22 11.82 12.69
N LYS A 19 -12.48 10.80 13.14
CA LYS A 19 -11.21 10.98 13.83
C LYS A 19 -10.18 11.73 12.98
N ILE A 20 -10.04 11.37 11.70
CA ILE A 20 -9.10 12.07 10.81
C ILE A 20 -9.54 13.50 10.56
N GLN A 21 -10.84 13.76 10.37
CA GLN A 21 -11.37 15.12 10.21
C GLN A 21 -11.05 15.98 11.44
N GLU A 22 -11.25 15.46 12.64
CA GLU A 22 -10.96 16.14 13.91
C GLU A 22 -9.45 16.41 14.09
N GLU A 23 -8.60 15.41 13.87
CA GLU A 23 -7.14 15.53 14.07
C GLU A 23 -6.47 16.44 13.03
N THR A 24 -7.02 16.51 11.82
CA THR A 24 -6.41 17.28 10.70
C THR A 24 -7.14 18.58 10.36
N LEU A 25 -8.29 18.84 11.00
CA LEU A 25 -9.21 19.94 10.67
C LEU A 25 -9.62 19.96 9.18
N ASN A 26 -9.61 18.79 8.53
CA ASN A 26 -9.96 18.63 7.13
C ASN A 26 -11.32 17.97 6.99
N ASP A 27 -12.35 18.74 6.70
CA ASP A 27 -13.73 18.27 6.51
C ASP A 27 -13.91 17.37 5.27
N LYS A 28 -13.01 17.48 4.28
CA LYS A 28 -13.03 16.70 3.03
C LYS A 28 -12.33 15.36 3.17
N VAL A 29 -12.82 14.53 4.08
CA VAL A 29 -12.42 13.12 4.23
C VAL A 29 -13.67 12.28 4.08
N GLU A 30 -13.63 11.29 3.20
CA GLU A 30 -14.74 10.37 2.99
C GLU A 30 -14.23 8.93 2.84
N PHE A 31 -15.12 7.97 3.06
CA PHE A 31 -14.84 6.56 2.86
C PHE A 31 -15.58 6.03 1.63
N LEU A 32 -14.90 5.21 0.85
CA LEU A 32 -15.51 4.40 -0.21
C LEU A 32 -15.05 2.96 -0.06
N TYR A 33 -16.01 2.05 0.10
CA TYR A 33 -15.72 0.62 0.20
C TYR A 33 -14.95 0.11 -1.03
N CYS A 34 -13.84 -0.59 -0.76
CA CYS A 34 -13.01 -1.27 -1.74
C CYS A 34 -12.35 -2.48 -1.06
N ASP A 35 -12.67 -3.67 -1.54
CA ASP A 35 -11.96 -4.89 -1.17
C ASP A 35 -10.99 -5.26 -2.28
N LEU A 36 -9.70 -5.21 -1.98
CA LEU A 36 -8.64 -5.53 -2.94
C LEU A 36 -8.51 -7.03 -3.22
N ALA A 37 -9.11 -7.89 -2.38
CA ALA A 37 -9.23 -9.32 -2.64
C ALA A 37 -10.40 -9.65 -3.60
N SER A 38 -11.08 -8.66 -4.17
CA SER A 38 -12.22 -8.84 -5.07
C SER A 38 -12.07 -7.94 -6.30
N LEU A 39 -11.84 -8.53 -7.48
CA LEU A 39 -11.77 -7.77 -8.73
C LEU A 39 -13.10 -7.08 -9.04
N ARG A 40 -14.22 -7.68 -8.62
CA ARG A 40 -15.55 -7.06 -8.71
C ARG A 40 -15.65 -5.81 -7.84
N SER A 41 -15.21 -5.90 -6.58
CA SER A 41 -15.23 -4.79 -5.62
C SER A 41 -14.38 -3.62 -6.12
N ILE A 42 -13.18 -3.89 -6.65
CA ILE A 42 -12.30 -2.87 -7.24
C ILE A 42 -13.01 -2.12 -8.37
N ARG A 43 -13.66 -2.83 -9.29
CA ARG A 43 -14.39 -2.21 -10.41
C ARG A 43 -15.55 -1.34 -9.91
N GLN A 44 -16.28 -1.80 -8.89
CA GLN A 44 -17.37 -1.04 -8.27
C GLN A 44 -16.85 0.22 -7.57
N PHE A 45 -15.74 0.13 -6.85
CA PHE A 45 -15.06 1.29 -6.25
C PHE A 45 -14.70 2.32 -7.31
N VAL A 46 -14.04 1.91 -8.40
CA VAL A 46 -13.64 2.82 -9.49
C VAL A 46 -14.85 3.49 -10.13
N GLN A 47 -15.94 2.75 -10.36
CA GLN A 47 -17.18 3.34 -10.88
C GLN A 47 -17.76 4.39 -9.93
N LYS A 48 -17.82 4.10 -8.63
CA LYS A 48 -18.30 5.06 -7.61
C LYS A 48 -17.40 6.30 -7.55
N PHE A 49 -16.09 6.11 -7.58
CA PHE A 49 -15.11 7.19 -7.60
C PHE A 49 -15.29 8.09 -8.85
N LYS A 50 -15.29 7.50 -10.06
CA LYS A 50 -15.44 8.27 -11.31
C LYS A 50 -16.76 9.03 -11.38
N LYS A 51 -17.85 8.50 -10.80
CA LYS A 51 -19.15 9.20 -10.71
C LYS A 51 -19.09 10.49 -9.90
N LYS A 52 -18.14 10.64 -8.97
CA LYS A 52 -17.94 11.87 -8.20
C LYS A 52 -17.38 13.03 -9.04
N LYS A 53 -16.79 12.73 -10.21
CA LYS A 53 -16.21 13.73 -11.13
C LYS A 53 -15.23 14.70 -10.45
N ILE A 54 -14.43 14.17 -9.53
CA ILE A 54 -13.36 14.91 -8.86
C ILE A 54 -11.99 14.48 -9.43
N PRO A 55 -10.98 15.37 -9.43
CA PRO A 55 -9.64 15.02 -9.87
C PRO A 55 -8.95 14.03 -8.91
N LEU A 56 -8.17 13.11 -9.48
CA LEU A 56 -7.29 12.18 -8.76
C LEU A 56 -5.84 12.62 -8.92
N HIS A 57 -5.32 13.37 -7.95
CA HIS A 57 -3.93 13.83 -8.00
C HIS A 57 -2.93 12.80 -7.46
N VAL A 58 -3.35 11.99 -6.48
CA VAL A 58 -2.49 11.01 -5.82
C VAL A 58 -3.26 9.73 -5.56
N LEU A 59 -2.74 8.61 -6.05
CA LEU A 59 -3.16 7.26 -5.70
C LEU A 59 -2.10 6.64 -4.79
N VAL A 60 -2.48 6.19 -3.60
CA VAL A 60 -1.59 5.52 -2.65
C VAL A 60 -1.97 4.05 -2.51
N ASN A 61 -1.20 3.17 -3.13
CA ASN A 61 -1.33 1.71 -3.01
C ASN A 61 -0.66 1.25 -1.72
N ASN A 62 -1.35 1.45 -0.58
CA ASN A 62 -0.83 1.15 0.75
C ASN A 62 -1.34 -0.18 1.34
N ALA A 63 -2.60 -0.53 1.07
CA ALA A 63 -3.25 -1.68 1.69
C ALA A 63 -2.51 -2.99 1.36
N GLY A 64 -2.48 -3.92 2.32
CA GLY A 64 -1.85 -5.22 2.13
C GLY A 64 -2.11 -6.17 3.29
N VAL A 65 -1.79 -7.44 3.09
CA VAL A 65 -1.70 -8.50 4.10
C VAL A 65 -0.27 -9.01 4.16
N MET A 66 0.10 -9.59 5.31
CA MET A 66 1.46 -10.02 5.58
C MET A 66 1.45 -11.35 6.33
N MET A 67 2.20 -12.33 5.79
CA MET A 67 2.48 -13.63 6.42
C MET A 67 1.19 -14.38 6.84
N VAL A 68 0.13 -14.28 6.04
CA VAL A 68 -1.13 -14.97 6.32
C VAL A 68 -1.02 -16.47 5.97
N PRO A 69 -1.85 -17.35 6.57
CA PRO A 69 -1.97 -18.74 6.15
C PRO A 69 -2.40 -18.86 4.68
N GLU A 70 -2.17 -20.02 4.08
CA GLU A 70 -2.58 -20.30 2.69
C GLU A 70 -4.08 -20.13 2.52
N ARG A 71 -4.46 -19.19 1.65
CA ARG A 71 -5.84 -18.86 1.30
C ARG A 71 -5.88 -18.30 -0.11
N THR A 72 -7.09 -18.29 -0.65
CA THR A 72 -7.37 -17.69 -1.95
C THR A 72 -8.35 -16.52 -1.83
N THR A 73 -8.21 -15.55 -2.71
CA THR A 73 -9.18 -14.49 -2.94
C THR A 73 -10.48 -15.07 -3.54
N GLU A 74 -11.55 -14.28 -3.59
CA GLU A 74 -12.81 -14.74 -4.22
C GLU A 74 -12.63 -15.06 -5.72
N ASP A 75 -11.64 -14.45 -6.36
CA ASP A 75 -11.28 -14.66 -7.76
C ASP A 75 -10.29 -15.82 -7.96
N GLY A 76 -9.91 -16.53 -6.89
CA GLY A 76 -9.07 -17.73 -6.95
C GLY A 76 -7.56 -17.49 -6.99
N PHE A 77 -7.09 -16.29 -6.62
CA PHE A 77 -5.65 -16.01 -6.52
C PHE A 77 -5.13 -16.26 -5.10
N GLU A 78 -3.87 -16.66 -4.94
CA GLU A 78 -3.19 -16.67 -3.64
C GLU A 78 -3.33 -15.30 -2.95
N GLU A 79 -3.63 -15.27 -1.65
CA GLU A 79 -4.07 -14.06 -0.95
C GLU A 79 -3.07 -12.89 -1.03
N HIS A 80 -1.76 -13.10 -0.85
CA HIS A 80 -0.78 -12.02 -0.97
C HIS A 80 -0.66 -11.54 -2.41
N PHE A 81 -0.56 -12.45 -3.38
CA PHE A 81 -0.43 -12.10 -4.79
C PHE A 81 -1.68 -11.39 -5.31
N GLY A 82 -2.86 -11.90 -4.95
CA GLY A 82 -4.16 -11.34 -5.27
C GLY A 82 -4.37 -9.95 -4.66
N LEU A 83 -4.25 -9.83 -3.34
CA LEU A 83 -4.56 -8.58 -2.63
C LEU A 83 -3.42 -7.56 -2.75
N ASN A 84 -2.18 -7.95 -2.42
CA ASN A 84 -1.07 -6.99 -2.39
C ASN A 84 -0.62 -6.59 -3.80
N TYR A 85 -0.76 -7.45 -4.81
CA TYR A 85 -0.28 -7.14 -6.16
C TYR A 85 -1.41 -6.95 -7.17
N LEU A 86 -2.19 -7.99 -7.49
CA LEU A 86 -3.18 -7.95 -8.57
C LEU A 86 -4.29 -6.91 -8.31
N GLY A 87 -4.70 -6.74 -7.06
CA GLY A 87 -5.68 -5.74 -6.66
C GLY A 87 -5.20 -4.31 -6.95
N HIS A 88 -3.98 -3.97 -6.51
CA HIS A 88 -3.36 -2.67 -6.79
C HIS A 88 -3.03 -2.47 -8.26
N PHE A 89 -2.60 -3.52 -8.96
CA PHE A 89 -2.38 -3.52 -10.40
C PHE A 89 -3.66 -3.14 -11.14
N LEU A 90 -4.78 -3.82 -10.87
CA LEU A 90 -6.06 -3.53 -11.51
C LEU A 90 -6.56 -2.13 -11.15
N LEU A 91 -6.54 -1.75 -9.87
CA LEU A 91 -6.98 -0.44 -9.40
C LEU A 91 -6.23 0.70 -10.09
N THR A 92 -4.90 0.59 -10.15
CA THR A 92 -4.03 1.60 -10.78
C THR A 92 -4.34 1.75 -12.26
N ASN A 93 -4.46 0.63 -12.99
CA ASN A 93 -4.78 0.67 -14.42
C ASN A 93 -6.16 1.28 -14.70
N LEU A 94 -7.18 0.94 -13.90
CA LEU A 94 -8.54 1.47 -14.08
C LEU A 94 -8.67 2.98 -13.77
N LEU A 95 -7.80 3.51 -12.91
CA LEU A 95 -7.75 4.93 -12.53
C LEU A 95 -6.72 5.74 -13.32
N LEU A 96 -5.95 5.11 -14.21
CA LEU A 96 -4.82 5.75 -14.88
C LEU A 96 -5.26 6.94 -15.75
N ASP A 97 -6.38 6.82 -16.47
CA ASP A 97 -6.91 7.93 -17.27
C ASP A 97 -7.31 9.12 -16.39
N THR A 98 -7.94 8.86 -15.23
CA THR A 98 -8.32 9.94 -14.31
C THR A 98 -7.09 10.61 -13.69
N LEU A 99 -6.02 9.86 -13.41
CA LEU A 99 -4.72 10.42 -13.00
C LEU A 99 -4.12 11.29 -14.12
N LYS A 100 -4.16 10.84 -15.37
CA LYS A 100 -3.66 11.57 -16.54
C LYS A 100 -4.43 12.88 -16.76
N GLU A 101 -5.76 12.83 -16.68
CA GLU A 101 -6.65 14.00 -16.78
C GLU A 101 -6.43 15.01 -15.64
N SER A 102 -6.02 14.52 -14.45
CA SER A 102 -5.79 15.37 -13.27
C SER A 102 -4.38 15.97 -13.22
N GLY A 103 -3.43 15.38 -13.96
CA GLY A 103 -2.07 15.87 -14.07
C GLY A 103 -1.92 17.00 -15.09
N ALA A 104 -0.97 17.89 -14.86
CA ALA A 104 -0.58 18.92 -15.82
C ALA A 104 0.96 19.09 -15.84
N PRO A 105 1.54 19.66 -16.91
CA PRO A 105 2.95 20.05 -16.90
C PRO A 105 3.30 20.89 -15.66
N GLY A 106 4.31 20.48 -14.90
CA GLY A 106 4.72 21.12 -13.65
C GLY A 106 3.85 20.78 -12.41
N ARG A 107 2.75 20.04 -12.58
CA ARG A 107 1.88 19.52 -11.49
C ARG A 107 1.47 18.08 -11.79
N SER A 108 2.45 17.18 -11.70
CA SER A 108 2.24 15.76 -12.02
C SER A 108 1.35 15.06 -11.00
N ALA A 109 0.40 14.26 -11.49
CA ALA A 109 -0.31 13.29 -10.67
C ALA A 109 0.65 12.13 -10.31
N ARG A 110 0.35 11.40 -9.23
CA ARG A 110 1.30 10.44 -8.66
C ARG A 110 0.62 9.14 -8.26
N VAL A 111 1.23 8.03 -8.63
CA VAL A 111 0.99 6.72 -8.03
C VAL A 111 2.14 6.47 -7.06
N VAL A 112 1.81 6.19 -5.80
CA VAL A 112 2.78 5.83 -4.76
C VAL A 112 2.42 4.43 -4.26
N THR A 113 3.34 3.49 -4.45
CA THR A 113 3.16 2.10 -4.05
C THR A 113 3.99 1.77 -2.82
N VAL A 114 3.38 1.19 -1.80
CA VAL A 114 4.07 0.79 -0.57
C VAL A 114 4.51 -0.67 -0.67
N SER A 115 5.82 -0.87 -0.81
CA SER A 115 6.46 -2.19 -0.78
C SER A 115 7.03 -2.49 0.63
N SER A 116 8.07 -3.31 0.72
CA SER A 116 8.77 -3.71 1.95
C SER A 116 10.15 -4.23 1.61
N ALA A 117 11.12 -4.14 2.51
CA ALA A 117 12.46 -4.73 2.37
C ALA A 117 12.44 -6.24 2.02
N THR A 118 11.34 -6.95 2.30
CA THR A 118 11.17 -8.35 1.89
C THR A 118 11.25 -8.54 0.38
N HIS A 119 11.06 -7.50 -0.44
CA HIS A 119 11.24 -7.60 -1.89
C HIS A 119 12.68 -7.95 -2.30
N TYR A 120 13.70 -7.63 -1.48
CA TYR A 120 15.11 -7.94 -1.79
C TYR A 120 15.40 -9.45 -1.83
N ILE A 121 14.58 -10.25 -1.14
CA ILE A 121 14.69 -11.72 -1.11
C ILE A 121 13.51 -12.39 -1.81
N GLY A 122 12.69 -11.62 -2.51
CA GLY A 122 11.58 -12.14 -3.30
C GLY A 122 12.09 -12.76 -4.59
N GLU A 123 11.41 -13.80 -5.04
CA GLU A 123 11.56 -14.37 -6.36
C GLU A 123 10.17 -14.41 -7.01
N LEU A 124 10.12 -14.24 -8.33
CA LEU A 124 8.90 -14.47 -9.11
C LEU A 124 9.00 -15.85 -9.73
N ASP A 125 8.26 -16.81 -9.18
CA ASP A 125 8.07 -18.09 -9.84
C ASP A 125 7.07 -17.92 -10.97
N MET A 126 7.58 -17.65 -12.17
CA MET A 126 6.75 -17.43 -13.36
C MET A 126 5.98 -18.69 -13.77
N ASP A 127 6.41 -19.88 -13.34
CA ASP A 127 5.75 -21.15 -13.62
C ASP A 127 4.69 -21.50 -12.56
N ASP A 128 4.70 -20.82 -11.40
CA ASP A 128 3.77 -21.04 -10.29
C ASP A 128 3.55 -19.79 -9.42
N LEU A 129 3.03 -18.72 -10.02
CA LEU A 129 2.73 -17.47 -9.30
C LEU A 129 1.73 -17.64 -8.14
N GLN A 130 1.00 -18.76 -8.10
CA GLN A 130 0.04 -19.09 -7.04
C GLN A 130 0.68 -19.84 -5.85
N GLY A 131 1.94 -20.30 -5.98
CA GLY A 131 2.61 -21.06 -4.93
C GLY A 131 2.00 -22.45 -4.66
N SER A 132 1.39 -23.06 -5.69
CA SER A 132 0.67 -24.35 -5.60
C SER A 132 1.58 -25.55 -5.27
N ARG A 133 2.89 -25.44 -5.50
CA ARG A 133 3.87 -26.52 -5.26
C ARG A 133 4.45 -26.57 -3.84
N GLY A 134 4.03 -25.66 -2.96
CA GLY A 134 4.47 -25.63 -1.57
C GLY A 134 4.38 -24.23 -0.97
N TYR A 135 3.31 -23.97 -0.22
CA TYR A 135 3.06 -22.64 0.32
C TYR A 135 4.06 -22.27 1.43
N SER A 136 4.72 -21.12 1.25
CA SER A 136 5.47 -20.44 2.29
C SER A 136 4.93 -19.02 2.44
N PRO A 137 4.34 -18.66 3.61
CA PRO A 137 3.84 -17.30 3.84
C PRO A 137 4.92 -16.23 3.61
N HIS A 138 6.19 -16.56 3.91
CA HIS A 138 7.30 -15.65 3.69
C HIS A 138 7.61 -15.46 2.21
N ALA A 139 7.67 -16.56 1.45
CA ALA A 139 7.96 -16.51 0.03
C ALA A 139 6.82 -15.81 -0.73
N ALA A 140 5.57 -16.15 -0.44
CA ALA A 140 4.40 -15.52 -1.04
C ALA A 140 4.34 -14.01 -0.77
N TYR A 141 4.57 -13.60 0.48
CA TYR A 141 4.64 -12.17 0.81
C TYR A 141 5.80 -11.46 0.08
N ALA A 142 7.00 -12.04 0.09
CA ALA A 142 8.18 -11.48 -0.58
C ALA A 142 7.97 -11.35 -2.10
N GLN A 143 7.41 -12.39 -2.73
CA GLN A 143 7.00 -12.39 -4.14
C GLN A 143 6.02 -11.25 -4.44
N SER A 144 4.98 -11.08 -3.60
CA SER A 144 4.00 -10.01 -3.80
C SER A 144 4.62 -8.60 -3.72
N LYS A 145 5.62 -8.41 -2.83
CA LYS A 145 6.33 -7.14 -2.66
C LYS A 145 7.34 -6.87 -3.77
N LEU A 146 7.98 -7.91 -4.31
CA LEU A 146 8.78 -7.81 -5.53
C LEU A 146 7.93 -7.47 -6.75
N ALA A 147 6.77 -8.11 -6.91
CA ALA A 147 5.84 -7.83 -8.01
C ALA A 147 5.42 -6.34 -8.03
N LEU A 148 5.14 -5.75 -6.88
CA LEU A 148 4.83 -4.31 -6.76
C LEU A 148 5.98 -3.40 -7.20
N VAL A 149 7.22 -3.73 -6.85
CA VAL A 149 8.41 -2.96 -7.27
C VAL A 149 8.57 -3.03 -8.79
N LEU A 150 8.54 -4.24 -9.35
CA LEU A 150 8.69 -4.46 -10.79
C LEU A 150 7.59 -3.78 -11.61
N PHE A 151 6.34 -3.89 -11.15
CA PHE A 151 5.22 -3.19 -11.77
C PHE A 151 5.39 -1.67 -11.73
N THR A 152 5.82 -1.13 -10.59
CA THR A 152 5.99 0.33 -10.46
C THR A 152 7.08 0.85 -11.40
N TYR A 153 8.21 0.13 -11.52
CA TYR A 153 9.28 0.48 -12.47
C TYR A 153 8.82 0.36 -13.92
N HIS A 154 8.10 -0.72 -14.25
CA HIS A 154 7.54 -0.90 -15.59
C HIS A 154 6.55 0.22 -15.94
N LEU A 155 5.61 0.52 -15.04
CA LEU A 155 4.63 1.59 -15.21
C LEU A 155 5.32 2.94 -15.42
N GLN A 156 6.32 3.29 -14.60
CA GLN A 156 7.05 4.55 -14.76
C GLN A 156 7.75 4.64 -16.11
N ARG A 157 8.36 3.56 -16.61
CA ARG A 157 8.98 3.52 -17.94
C ARG A 157 7.95 3.77 -19.04
N LEU A 158 6.78 3.13 -18.98
CA LEU A 158 5.70 3.34 -19.94
C LEU A 158 5.16 4.77 -19.92
N LEU A 159 4.95 5.33 -18.72
CA LEU A 159 4.47 6.70 -18.56
C LEU A 159 5.46 7.73 -19.11
N ALA A 160 6.75 7.56 -18.83
CA ALA A 160 7.80 8.41 -19.36
C ALA A 160 7.88 8.36 -20.89
N ALA A 161 7.82 7.15 -21.48
CA ALA A 161 7.82 6.98 -22.94
C ALA A 161 6.62 7.66 -23.63
N GLN A 162 5.50 7.80 -22.93
CA GLN A 162 4.30 8.49 -23.42
C GLN A 162 4.29 10.00 -23.15
N GLY A 163 5.32 10.55 -22.48
CA GLY A 163 5.28 11.94 -22.00
C GLY A 163 4.15 12.22 -21.01
N SER A 164 3.70 11.18 -20.29
CA SER A 164 2.55 11.27 -19.39
C SER A 164 2.83 12.22 -18.21
N PRO A 165 1.86 13.05 -17.78
CA PRO A 165 2.00 13.90 -16.60
C PRO A 165 1.84 13.12 -15.27
N VAL A 166 1.95 11.79 -15.31
CA VAL A 166 1.81 10.91 -14.15
C VAL A 166 3.16 10.31 -13.82
N THR A 167 3.51 10.28 -12.54
CA THR A 167 4.70 9.57 -12.03
C THR A 167 4.28 8.36 -11.20
N ALA A 168 5.02 7.27 -11.29
CA ALA A 168 4.85 6.08 -10.47
C ALA A 168 6.12 5.86 -9.64
N ASN A 169 5.96 5.81 -8.32
CA ASN A 169 7.06 5.67 -7.36
C ASN A 169 6.73 4.55 -6.37
N VAL A 170 7.76 3.82 -5.95
CA VAL A 170 7.64 2.77 -4.92
C VAL A 170 8.48 3.16 -3.72
N VAL A 171 7.97 2.89 -2.53
CA VAL A 171 8.64 3.18 -1.26
C VAL A 171 8.61 1.95 -0.37
N ASP A 172 9.71 1.73 0.34
CA ASP A 172 9.79 0.81 1.47
C ASP A 172 9.86 1.65 2.75
N PRO A 173 8.85 1.59 3.64
CA PRO A 173 8.81 2.40 4.84
C PRO A 173 9.67 1.82 5.99
N GLY A 174 10.31 0.67 5.81
CA GLY A 174 11.02 -0.03 6.88
C GLY A 174 10.07 -0.66 7.90
N VAL A 175 10.53 -0.80 9.15
CA VAL A 175 9.74 -1.41 10.23
C VAL A 175 8.76 -0.39 10.82
N VAL A 176 7.46 -0.58 10.55
CA VAL A 176 6.38 0.31 11.03
C VAL A 176 5.43 -0.46 11.94
N ASN A 177 5.10 0.10 13.11
CA ASN A 177 4.18 -0.55 14.05
C ASN A 177 2.73 -0.51 13.53
N THR A 178 2.31 -1.58 12.85
CA THR A 178 0.96 -1.76 12.29
C THR A 178 0.42 -3.14 12.63
N ASP A 179 -0.89 -3.33 12.50
CA ASP A 179 -1.56 -4.63 12.70
C ASP A 179 -1.10 -5.72 11.70
N LEU A 180 -0.33 -5.35 10.66
CA LEU A 180 0.31 -6.30 9.73
C LEU A 180 1.19 -7.33 10.43
N TYR A 181 1.71 -7.02 11.61
CA TYR A 181 2.54 -7.97 12.39
C TYR A 181 1.74 -9.02 13.16
N ARG A 182 0.40 -9.02 13.09
CA ARG A 182 -0.47 -9.92 13.88
C ARG A 182 -0.19 -11.42 13.65
N HIS A 183 0.32 -11.78 12.47
CA HIS A 183 0.62 -13.17 12.09
C HIS A 183 2.11 -13.54 12.18
N VAL A 184 2.98 -12.65 12.65
CA VAL A 184 4.41 -12.95 12.84
C VAL A 184 4.58 -13.85 14.08
N PHE A 185 5.32 -14.95 13.89
CA PHE A 185 5.55 -16.06 14.82
C PHE A 185 5.72 -15.64 16.30
N TRP A 186 5.08 -16.40 17.20
CA TRP A 186 4.96 -16.15 18.64
C TRP A 186 6.28 -15.81 19.38
N GLY A 187 7.44 -16.29 18.91
CA GLY A 187 8.76 -15.99 19.49
C GLY A 187 9.20 -14.53 19.38
N THR A 188 8.72 -13.81 18.36
CA THR A 188 9.02 -12.38 18.18
C THR A 188 8.26 -11.48 19.16
N ARG A 189 7.14 -11.95 19.75
CA ARG A 189 6.41 -11.22 20.80
C ARG A 189 7.23 -11.10 22.09
N LEU A 190 8.03 -12.10 22.44
CA LEU A 190 8.94 -12.04 23.59
C LEU A 190 10.07 -11.03 23.35
N ILE A 191 10.66 -11.04 22.16
CA ILE A 191 11.73 -10.11 21.76
C ILE A 191 11.19 -8.67 21.67
N LYS A 192 9.97 -8.46 21.15
CA LYS A 192 9.31 -7.14 21.17
C LYS A 192 9.11 -6.61 22.59
N LYS A 193 8.76 -7.47 23.56
CA LYS A 193 8.56 -7.08 24.96
C LYS A 193 9.87 -6.72 25.66
N LEU A 194 10.98 -7.35 25.27
CA LEU A 194 12.30 -7.14 25.88
C LEU A 194 13.12 -6.00 25.22
N PHE A 195 13.02 -5.82 23.90
CA PHE A 195 13.85 -4.86 23.15
C PHE A 195 13.09 -3.66 22.57
N GLY A 196 11.76 -3.71 22.49
CA GLY A 196 10.95 -2.62 21.90
C GLY A 196 11.06 -1.30 22.65
N TRP A 197 11.11 -1.34 23.99
CA TRP A 197 11.31 -0.14 24.81
C TRP A 197 12.72 0.45 24.62
N TRP A 198 13.73 -0.41 24.51
CA TRP A 198 15.12 0.02 24.40
C TRP A 198 15.43 0.63 23.03
N PHE A 199 14.91 0.03 21.95
CA PHE A 199 15.09 0.53 20.59
C PHE A 199 14.37 1.87 20.36
N PHE A 200 13.16 2.02 20.92
CA PHE A 200 12.40 3.28 20.84
C PHE A 200 13.11 4.41 21.61
N LYS A 201 13.65 4.11 22.80
CA LYS A 201 14.39 5.08 23.63
C LYS A 201 15.72 5.50 22.99
N MET A 202 16.40 4.57 22.30
CA MET A 202 17.66 4.84 21.60
C MET A 202 17.46 5.78 20.38
N MET A 203 16.37 5.62 19.62
CA MET A 203 16.03 6.53 18.52
C MET A 203 15.65 7.93 19.01
N GLN A 204 14.93 8.04 20.12
CA GLN A 204 14.56 9.34 20.71
C GLN A 204 15.79 10.14 21.18
N MET A 205 16.81 9.46 21.72
CA MET A 205 18.08 10.07 22.13
C MET A 205 18.93 10.54 20.95
N HIS A 206 18.85 9.89 19.78
CA HIS A 206 19.62 10.30 18.60
C HIS A 206 19.03 11.56 17.94
N ILE A 207 17.70 11.70 17.93
CA ILE A 207 17.00 12.86 17.38
C ILE A 207 17.21 14.11 18.25
N SER A 208 17.27 13.97 19.58
CA SER A 208 17.56 15.09 20.49
C SER A 208 19.03 15.55 20.41
N SER A 209 19.97 14.65 20.12
CA SER A 209 21.39 15.00 19.91
C SER A 209 21.65 15.81 18.64
N GLN A 210 20.85 15.63 17.57
CA GLN A 210 21.03 16.36 16.32
C GLN A 210 20.41 17.77 16.34
N ARG A 211 19.33 18.00 17.09
CA ARG A 211 18.75 19.35 17.26
C ARG A 211 19.63 20.33 18.05
N LEU A 212 20.57 19.85 18.86
CA LEU A 212 21.49 20.68 19.63
C LEU A 212 22.74 21.12 18.85
N LYS A 213 23.00 20.55 17.66
CA LYS A 213 24.17 20.89 16.82
C LYS A 213 23.86 21.83 15.66
N SER A 214 22.60 22.25 15.50
CA SER A 214 22.15 23.20 14.47
C SER A 214 21.76 24.57 15.03
N CYS A 215 22.15 24.88 16.26
CA CYS A 215 22.10 26.22 16.85
C CYS A 215 23.50 26.65 17.30
N VAL A 216 24.44 26.73 16.35
CA VAL A 216 25.57 27.69 16.29
C VAL A 216 25.84 27.93 14.82
#